data_AF-A0A6A3F5G6-F1
#
_entry.id   AF-A0A6A3F5G6-F1
#
_cell.length_a   1.000
_cell.length_b   1.000
_cell.length_c   1.000
_cell.angle_alpha   90.00
_cell.angle_beta   90.00
_cell.angle_gamma   90.00
#
_symmetry.space_group_name_H-M   'P 1'
#
loop_
_entity.id
_entity.type
_entity.pdbx_description
1 polymer ?
#
loop_
_entity_poly.entity_id
_entity_poly.type
_entity_poly.pdbx_seq_one_letter_code
_entity_poly.pdbx_strand_id
1 'polypeptide(L)'
;MGVIQETCHNFLQDAEARLLEALHLDGSLQLPRDYSATNYSESQLSSAATNTSKAFSALETWKCLETLADVTPITGGNALIGSPQQLLNQKDETPLNCVSPVEALLPFNYREEGEQKFLDLVDQQVLFLRPKDAVEIGVIPCKKAALVSPCWVQTCPAIKKAFEKIHRNDAYFRVILDLDRFAANVEMRKEIEQYEQEIAERRQTLVEMKRDFAILQFSMTPAEKAQRKAELALIDVELQAKYVYLEKLRSLLTL
;
A
#
# COMPACT_ATOMS: atom_id res chain seq x y z
N MET A 1 6.72 18.26 41.83
CA MET A 1 6.94 18.73 40.44
C MET A 1 7.96 17.86 39.69
N GLY A 2 9.13 17.54 40.27
CA GLY A 2 10.13 16.67 39.61
C GLY A 2 9.63 15.27 39.21
N VAL A 3 8.93 14.57 40.12
CA VAL A 3 8.43 13.20 39.88
C VAL A 3 7.43 13.14 38.72
N ILE A 4 6.50 14.11 38.61
CA ILE A 4 5.50 14.15 37.53
C ILE A 4 6.20 14.40 36.19
N GLN A 5 7.15 15.35 36.15
CA GLN A 5 7.89 15.67 34.94
C GLN A 5 8.78 14.51 34.47
N GLU A 6 9.41 13.79 35.39
CA GLU A 6 10.18 12.57 35.12
C GLU A 6 9.28 11.45 34.60
N THR A 7 8.12 11.23 35.23
CA THR A 7 7.16 10.21 34.77
C THR A 7 6.64 10.52 33.36
N CYS A 8 6.30 11.79 33.07
CA CYS A 8 5.89 12.22 31.73
C CYS A 8 7.02 12.08 30.71
N HIS A 9 8.26 12.34 31.10
CA HIS A 9 9.42 12.18 30.22
C HIS A 9 9.66 10.71 29.87
N ASN A 10 9.62 9.83 30.87
CA ASN A 10 9.77 8.37 30.66
C ASN A 10 8.65 7.84 29.76
N PHE A 11 7.41 8.26 29.99
CA PHE A 11 6.28 7.86 29.13
C PHE A 11 6.45 8.29 27.67
N LEU A 12 7.01 9.49 27.43
CA LEU A 12 7.31 9.95 26.06
C LEU A 12 8.43 9.14 25.41
N GLN A 13 9.48 8.78 26.16
CA GLN A 13 10.54 7.90 25.66
C GLN A 13 10.00 6.50 25.33
N ASP A 14 9.15 5.95 26.20
CA ASP A 14 8.51 4.64 25.97
C ASP A 14 7.56 4.67 24.76
N ALA A 15 6.88 5.79 24.53
CA ALA A 15 6.05 5.98 23.33
C ALA A 15 6.91 6.05 22.06
N GLU A 16 8.05 6.74 22.10
CA GLU A 16 9.01 6.82 21.00
C GLU A 16 9.61 5.45 20.68
N ALA A 17 10.04 4.69 21.68
CA ALA A 17 10.58 3.35 21.50
C ALA A 17 9.57 2.39 20.88
N ARG A 18 8.32 2.38 21.40
CA ARG A 18 7.23 1.57 20.83
C ARG A 18 6.90 1.95 19.40
N LEU A 19 6.95 3.25 19.07
CA LEU A 19 6.70 3.71 17.71
C LEU A 19 7.80 3.27 16.74
N LEU A 20 9.06 3.32 17.17
CA LEU A 20 10.19 2.85 16.37
C LEU A 20 10.10 1.34 16.11
N GLU A 21 9.68 0.55 17.10
CA GLU A 21 9.44 -0.88 16.97
C GLU A 21 8.28 -1.16 15.98
N ALA A 22 7.13 -0.49 16.16
CA ALA A 22 5.98 -0.66 15.28
C ALA A 22 6.26 -0.27 13.82
N LEU A 23 7.13 0.72 13.61
CA LEU A 23 7.58 1.15 12.27
C LEU A 23 8.81 0.38 11.76
N HIS A 24 9.33 -0.58 12.53
CA HIS A 24 10.58 -1.29 12.23
C HIS A 24 11.78 -0.36 11.95
N LEU A 25 11.79 0.82 12.56
CA LEU A 25 12.87 1.83 12.50
C LEU A 25 13.91 1.65 13.61
N ASP A 26 13.75 0.62 14.44
CA ASP A 26 14.69 0.15 15.46
C ASP A 26 15.91 -0.62 14.89
N GLY A 27 15.94 -0.82 13.57
CA GLY A 27 16.97 -1.61 12.88
C GLY A 27 16.63 -3.09 12.75
N SER A 28 15.43 -3.52 13.15
CA SER A 28 14.95 -4.89 12.99
C SER A 28 14.68 -5.27 11.53
N LEU A 29 14.43 -4.29 10.66
CA LEU A 29 14.16 -4.50 9.23
C LEU A 29 15.43 -4.30 8.39
N GLN A 30 15.85 -5.39 7.74
CA GLN A 30 16.91 -5.36 6.74
C GLN A 30 16.29 -5.51 5.36
N LEU A 31 16.32 -4.44 4.57
CA LEU A 31 15.93 -4.48 3.18
C LEU A 31 17.05 -5.15 2.36
N PRO A 32 16.73 -6.15 1.52
CA PRO A 32 17.68 -6.68 0.56
C PRO A 32 18.24 -5.55 -0.32
N ARG A 33 19.57 -5.39 -0.30
CA ARG A 33 20.26 -4.27 -0.96
C ARG A 33 20.40 -4.44 -2.48
N ASP A 34 20.25 -5.67 -2.97
CA ASP A 34 20.37 -6.02 -4.39
C ASP A 34 19.31 -7.05 -4.77
N TYR A 35 18.44 -6.68 -5.70
CA TYR A 35 17.47 -7.57 -6.34
C TYR A 35 17.88 -7.95 -7.76
N SER A 36 19.19 -7.93 -8.03
CA SER A 36 19.76 -8.51 -9.25
C SER A 36 19.54 -10.02 -9.18
N ALA A 37 18.69 -10.51 -10.08
CA ALA A 37 18.23 -11.89 -10.11
C ALA A 37 19.40 -12.89 -10.07
N THR A 38 19.34 -13.85 -9.15
CA THR A 38 19.36 -15.31 -9.40
C THR A 38 19.89 -16.05 -8.16
N ASN A 39 19.14 -17.08 -7.74
CA ASN A 39 19.45 -18.06 -6.68
C ASN A 39 19.18 -17.60 -5.23
N TYR A 40 17.90 -17.48 -4.88
CA TYR A 40 17.50 -17.55 -3.47
C TYR A 40 17.19 -18.99 -3.07
N SER A 41 17.84 -19.47 -2.01
CA SER A 41 17.49 -20.73 -1.33
C SER A 41 16.07 -20.62 -0.73
N GLU A 42 15.36 -21.73 -0.49
CA GLU A 42 14.01 -21.72 0.13
C GLU A 42 13.96 -20.95 1.47
N SER A 43 15.04 -20.96 2.25
CA SER A 43 15.17 -20.18 3.49
C SER A 43 15.34 -18.67 3.29
N GLN A 44 15.78 -18.24 2.11
CA GLN A 44 15.92 -16.83 1.75
C GLN A 44 14.62 -16.28 1.13
N LEU A 45 13.82 -17.13 0.49
CA LEU A 45 12.49 -16.76 -0.03
C LEU A 45 11.50 -16.46 1.11
N SER A 46 11.49 -17.27 2.18
CA SER A 46 10.63 -17.04 3.34
C SER A 46 11.02 -15.80 4.15
N SER A 47 12.32 -15.55 4.31
CA SER A 47 12.82 -14.33 4.97
C SER A 47 12.58 -13.09 4.11
N ALA A 48 12.75 -13.17 2.79
CA ALA A 48 12.43 -12.10 1.86
C ALA A 48 10.94 -11.75 1.88
N ALA A 49 10.04 -12.74 1.85
CA ALA A 49 8.60 -12.51 1.94
C ALA A 49 8.20 -11.86 3.27
N THR A 50 8.81 -12.30 4.38
CA THR A 50 8.59 -11.72 5.71
C THR A 50 9.08 -10.28 5.79
N ASN A 51 10.27 -9.98 5.26
CA ASN A 51 10.83 -8.63 5.25
C ASN A 51 10.03 -7.69 4.33
N THR A 52 9.53 -8.22 3.22
CA THR A 52 8.62 -7.50 2.33
C THR A 52 7.34 -7.11 3.08
N SER A 53 6.67 -8.07 3.73
CA SER A 53 5.45 -7.79 4.51
C SER A 53 5.68 -6.75 5.61
N LYS A 54 6.79 -6.86 6.36
CA LYS A 54 7.18 -5.87 7.38
C LYS A 54 7.44 -4.48 6.80
N ALA A 55 8.13 -4.39 5.66
CA ALA A 55 8.40 -3.12 5.00
C ALA A 55 7.12 -2.38 4.59
N PHE A 56 6.16 -3.12 4.03
CA PHE A 56 4.86 -2.57 3.69
C PHE A 56 4.07 -2.17 4.94
N SER A 57 4.03 -3.03 5.96
CA SER A 57 3.36 -2.70 7.23
C SER A 57 3.94 -1.42 7.87
N ALA A 58 5.26 -1.26 7.85
CA ALA A 58 5.93 -0.05 8.33
C ALA A 58 5.53 1.19 7.53
N LEU A 59 5.52 1.09 6.20
CA LEU A 59 5.16 2.19 5.29
C LEU A 59 3.67 2.59 5.42
N GLU A 60 2.78 1.62 5.54
CA GLU A 60 1.34 1.86 5.73
C GLU A 60 1.05 2.52 7.08
N THR A 61 1.70 2.02 8.14
CA THR A 61 1.64 2.61 9.49
C THR A 61 2.20 4.03 9.48
N TRP A 62 3.31 4.27 8.77
CA TRP A 62 3.87 5.60 8.59
C TRP A 62 2.87 6.56 7.93
N LYS A 63 2.31 6.18 6.78
CA LYS A 63 1.33 6.99 6.03
C LYS A 63 0.04 7.25 6.84
N CYS A 64 -0.39 6.29 7.64
CA CYS A 64 -1.51 6.45 8.57
C CYS A 64 -1.19 7.52 9.64
N LEU A 65 0.00 7.46 10.24
CA LEU A 65 0.44 8.44 11.23
C LEU A 65 0.66 9.83 10.63
N GLU A 66 1.11 9.94 9.37
CA GLU A 66 1.17 11.22 8.65
C GLU A 66 -0.21 11.89 8.58
N THR A 67 -1.23 11.10 8.23
CA THR A 67 -2.63 11.55 8.15
C THR A 67 -3.17 11.98 9.52
N LEU A 68 -2.86 11.24 10.59
CA LEU A 68 -3.32 11.51 11.95
C LEU A 68 -2.60 12.69 12.63
N ALA A 69 -1.31 12.86 12.33
CA ALA A 69 -0.50 13.94 12.86
C ALA A 69 -0.70 15.25 12.09
N ASP A 70 -1.29 15.20 10.88
CA ASP A 70 -1.46 16.33 9.97
C ASP A 70 -0.09 16.93 9.60
N VAL A 71 0.88 16.06 9.31
CA VAL A 71 2.24 16.43 8.86
C VAL A 71 2.37 16.25 7.35
N THR A 72 3.30 16.98 6.74
CA THR A 72 3.55 16.90 5.31
C THR A 72 4.07 15.52 4.93
N PRO A 73 3.41 14.79 4.01
CA PRO A 73 3.80 13.44 3.68
C PRO A 73 5.18 13.40 3.01
N ILE A 74 6.00 12.43 3.42
CA ILE A 74 7.35 12.18 2.88
C ILE A 74 7.27 11.42 1.55
N THR A 75 6.25 10.56 1.41
CA THR A 75 6.15 9.58 0.33
C THR A 75 4.95 9.91 -0.57
N GLY A 76 5.25 10.29 -1.81
CA GLY A 76 4.25 10.58 -2.86
C GLY A 76 4.18 12.05 -3.29
N GLY A 77 4.31 12.28 -4.60
CA GLY A 77 4.14 13.59 -5.27
C GLY A 77 2.71 14.15 -5.27
N ASN A 78 1.88 13.73 -4.31
CA ASN A 78 0.47 14.10 -4.18
C ASN A 78 0.15 14.72 -2.81
N ALA A 79 1.11 15.40 -2.19
CA ALA A 79 0.89 16.25 -1.01
C ALA A 79 -0.14 17.39 -1.24
N LEU A 80 -0.73 17.52 -2.44
CA LEU A 80 -1.60 18.62 -2.86
C LEU A 80 -2.96 18.20 -3.42
N ILE A 81 -3.28 16.90 -3.52
CA ILE A 81 -4.63 16.47 -3.86
C ILE A 81 -5.23 15.84 -2.62
N GLY A 82 -5.58 16.69 -1.66
CA GLY A 82 -6.70 16.36 -0.78
C GLY A 82 -7.84 15.94 -1.69
N SER A 83 -8.51 14.83 -1.36
CA SER A 83 -9.55 14.31 -2.23
C SER A 83 -10.54 15.46 -2.53
N PRO A 84 -11.14 15.55 -3.72
CA PRO A 84 -12.14 16.59 -4.01
C PRO A 84 -13.26 16.63 -2.95
N GLN A 85 -13.47 15.53 -2.21
CA GLN A 85 -14.41 15.43 -1.09
C GLN A 85 -13.89 16.12 0.19
N GLN A 86 -12.58 16.19 0.42
CA GLN A 86 -11.98 16.96 1.52
C GLN A 86 -12.09 18.48 1.33
N LEU A 87 -12.16 18.95 0.08
CA LEU A 87 -12.46 20.35 -0.26
C LEU A 87 -13.94 20.71 -0.02
N LEU A 88 -14.83 19.72 -0.04
CA LEU A 88 -16.28 19.89 0.11
C LEU A 88 -16.77 19.67 1.55
N ASN A 89 -16.01 18.95 2.38
CA ASN A 89 -16.35 18.71 3.77
C ASN A 89 -15.87 19.88 4.64
N GLN A 90 -16.80 20.75 5.05
CA GLN A 90 -16.58 21.68 6.14
C GLN A 90 -16.11 20.90 7.39
N LYS A 91 -14.91 21.24 7.90
CA LYS A 91 -14.21 20.64 9.06
C LYS A 91 -14.93 20.90 10.40
N ASP A 92 -16.23 21.14 10.42
CA ASP A 92 -16.87 21.81 11.55
C ASP A 92 -17.21 20.89 12.75
N GLU A 93 -17.07 19.56 12.64
CA GLU A 93 -17.40 18.64 13.75
C GLU A 93 -16.32 17.58 14.08
N THR A 94 -15.20 17.54 13.37
CA THR A 94 -14.12 16.57 13.68
C THR A 94 -13.38 16.96 14.96
N PRO A 95 -13.35 16.11 16.00
CA PRO A 95 -12.61 16.43 17.22
C PRO A 95 -11.10 16.55 16.99
N LEU A 96 -10.39 17.24 17.88
CA LEU A 96 -8.94 17.40 17.81
C LEU A 96 -8.22 16.03 17.75
N ASN A 97 -7.23 15.92 16.85
CA ASN A 97 -6.43 14.70 16.60
C ASN A 97 -7.26 13.47 16.22
N CYS A 98 -8.42 13.69 15.58
CA CYS A 98 -9.29 12.65 15.08
C CYS A 98 -9.39 12.75 13.56
N VAL A 99 -9.43 11.60 12.89
CA VAL A 99 -9.67 11.48 11.45
C VAL A 99 -10.78 10.48 11.19
N SER A 100 -11.35 10.51 9.99
CA SER A 100 -12.34 9.50 9.62
C SER A 100 -11.69 8.11 9.50
N PRO A 101 -12.40 7.03 9.84
CA PRO A 101 -11.92 5.66 9.63
C PRO A 101 -11.49 5.39 8.19
N VAL A 102 -12.19 5.97 7.22
CA VAL A 102 -11.89 5.81 5.79
C VAL A 102 -10.52 6.40 5.46
N GLU A 103 -10.21 7.59 5.97
CA GLU A 103 -8.90 8.22 5.78
C GLU A 103 -7.77 7.46 6.49
N ALA A 104 -8.01 6.98 7.72
CA ALA A 104 -7.01 6.21 8.46
C ALA A 104 -6.76 4.81 7.87
N LEU A 105 -7.77 4.20 7.26
CA LEU A 105 -7.67 2.89 6.60
C LEU A 105 -7.10 2.97 5.19
N LEU A 106 -7.21 4.12 4.51
CA LEU A 106 -6.78 4.29 3.13
C LEU A 106 -5.35 3.77 2.83
N PRO A 107 -4.34 4.00 3.70
CA PRO A 107 -3.00 3.45 3.48
C PRO A 107 -2.95 1.92 3.42
N PHE A 108 -3.86 1.22 4.08
CA PHE A 108 -3.87 -0.24 4.21
C PHE A 108 -4.71 -0.94 3.13
N ASN A 109 -5.46 -0.20 2.31
CA ASN A 109 -6.46 -0.76 1.39
C ASN A 109 -5.88 -1.62 0.24
N TYR A 110 -4.56 -1.56 0.01
CA TYR A 110 -3.92 -2.27 -1.10
C TYR A 110 -3.57 -3.73 -0.79
N ARG A 111 -3.80 -4.20 0.44
CA ARG A 111 -3.45 -5.57 0.89
C ARG A 111 -4.61 -6.31 1.52
N GLU A 112 -4.64 -7.62 1.28
CA GLU A 112 -5.61 -8.53 1.91
C GLU A 112 -5.53 -8.52 3.45
N GLU A 113 -4.33 -8.31 4.00
CA GLU A 113 -4.09 -8.26 5.46
C GLU A 113 -4.19 -6.84 6.05
N GLY A 114 -4.43 -5.81 5.23
CA GLY A 114 -4.35 -4.41 5.65
C GLY A 114 -5.34 -4.02 6.74
N GLU A 115 -6.58 -4.49 6.66
CA GLU A 115 -7.60 -4.26 7.69
C GLU A 115 -7.21 -4.88 9.04
N GLN A 116 -6.61 -6.07 9.03
CA GLN A 116 -6.14 -6.72 10.24
C GLN A 116 -4.98 -5.93 10.85
N LYS A 117 -4.06 -5.42 10.03
CA LYS A 117 -2.96 -4.56 10.50
C LYS A 117 -3.44 -3.26 11.13
N PHE A 118 -4.45 -2.64 10.56
CA PHE A 118 -5.07 -1.47 11.19
C PHE A 118 -5.63 -1.79 12.59
N LEU A 119 -6.29 -2.94 12.74
CA LEU A 119 -6.79 -3.38 14.05
C LEU A 119 -5.66 -3.75 15.02
N ASP A 120 -4.58 -4.35 14.53
CA ASP A 120 -3.38 -4.63 15.35
C ASP A 120 -2.81 -3.32 15.95
N LEU A 121 -2.84 -2.19 15.22
CA LEU A 121 -2.43 -0.88 15.75
C LEU A 121 -3.36 -0.35 16.85
N VAL A 122 -4.64 -0.72 16.82
CA VAL A 122 -5.59 -0.41 17.91
C VAL A 122 -5.27 -1.28 19.14
N ASP A 123 -5.02 -2.57 18.93
CA ASP A 123 -4.65 -3.50 20.00
C ASP A 123 -3.31 -3.11 20.66
N GLN A 124 -2.35 -2.61 19.87
CA GLN A 124 -1.07 -2.08 20.34
C GLN A 124 -1.17 -0.69 20.99
N GLN A 125 -2.38 -0.11 21.08
CA GLN A 125 -2.63 1.21 21.65
C GLN A 125 -1.91 2.36 20.92
N VAL A 126 -1.61 2.16 19.63
CA VAL A 126 -1.11 3.22 18.75
C VAL A 126 -2.27 4.09 18.27
N LEU A 127 -3.38 3.43 17.92
CA LEU A 127 -4.62 4.04 17.50
C LEU A 127 -5.72 3.78 18.54
N PHE A 128 -6.66 4.71 18.64
CA PHE A 128 -7.80 4.64 19.54
C PHE A 128 -9.08 4.92 18.76
N LEU A 129 -10.13 4.17 19.04
CA LEU A 129 -11.45 4.41 18.47
C LEU A 129 -12.27 5.27 19.44
N ARG A 130 -12.66 6.46 18.98
CA ARG A 130 -13.53 7.38 19.72
C ARG A 130 -14.92 7.35 19.10
N PRO A 131 -15.97 6.93 19.81
CA PRO A 131 -17.32 6.97 19.26
C PRO A 131 -17.74 8.38 18.82
N LYS A 132 -18.45 8.48 17.69
CA LYS A 132 -19.01 9.74 17.18
C LYS A 132 -20.18 10.22 18.04
N ASP A 133 -20.98 9.27 18.53
CA ASP A 133 -22.16 9.50 19.36
C ASP A 133 -21.99 8.86 20.75
N ALA A 134 -22.81 9.29 21.71
CA ALA A 134 -22.90 8.64 23.02
C ALA A 134 -23.49 7.23 22.86
N VAL A 135 -22.64 6.21 22.81
CA VAL A 135 -23.08 4.81 22.73
C VAL A 135 -23.45 4.34 24.14
N GLU A 136 -24.64 3.75 24.29
CA GLU A 136 -25.01 3.03 25.51
C GLU A 136 -24.00 1.91 25.77
N ILE A 137 -23.40 1.88 26.97
CA ILE A 137 -22.39 0.90 27.33
C ILE A 137 -23.03 -0.50 27.33
N GLY A 138 -22.72 -1.31 26.32
CA GLY A 138 -23.18 -2.68 26.16
C GLY A 138 -22.28 -3.46 25.20
N VAL A 139 -22.18 -4.78 25.40
CA VAL A 139 -21.40 -5.66 24.51
C VAL A 139 -22.30 -6.07 23.35
N ILE A 140 -22.13 -5.46 22.18
CA ILE A 140 -22.82 -5.86 20.96
C ILE A 140 -21.88 -6.75 20.13
N PRO A 141 -22.25 -8.00 19.82
CA PRO A 141 -21.49 -8.82 18.89
C PRO A 141 -21.58 -8.21 17.49
N CYS A 142 -20.52 -7.54 17.05
CA CYS A 142 -20.44 -6.90 15.73
C CYS A 142 -19.40 -7.62 14.85
N LYS A 143 -19.64 -7.63 13.53
CA LYS A 143 -18.58 -7.95 12.55
C LYS A 143 -17.49 -6.86 12.62
N LYS A 144 -16.21 -7.20 12.46
CA LYS A 144 -15.06 -6.29 12.60
C LYS A 144 -15.25 -4.92 11.91
N ALA A 145 -15.75 -4.91 10.67
CA ALA A 145 -15.99 -3.70 9.90
C ALA A 145 -17.09 -2.77 10.47
N ALA A 146 -18.06 -3.32 11.21
CA ALA A 146 -19.14 -2.54 11.85
C ALA A 146 -18.71 -1.84 13.15
N LEU A 147 -17.51 -2.14 13.66
CA LEU A 147 -16.97 -1.56 14.89
C LEU A 147 -16.34 -0.18 14.64
N VAL A 148 -15.80 0.04 13.45
CA VAL A 148 -14.98 1.23 13.13
C VAL A 148 -15.81 2.34 12.50
N SER A 149 -16.86 2.03 11.73
CA SER A 149 -17.69 3.03 11.04
C SER A 149 -18.38 4.08 11.94
N PRO A 150 -18.84 3.77 13.17
CA PRO A 150 -19.43 4.77 14.08
C PRO A 150 -18.38 5.50 14.92
N CYS A 151 -17.09 5.30 14.65
CA CYS A 151 -15.99 5.88 15.42
C CYS A 151 -15.20 6.91 14.60
N TRP A 152 -14.55 7.82 15.30
CA TRP A 152 -13.37 8.55 14.88
C TRP A 152 -12.13 7.72 15.23
N VAL A 153 -11.10 7.83 14.40
CA VAL A 153 -9.78 7.27 14.72
C VAL A 153 -8.93 8.36 15.33
N GLN A 154 -8.42 8.12 16.52
CA GLN A 154 -7.65 9.07 17.33
C GLN A 154 -6.26 8.52 17.63
N THR A 155 -5.26 9.40 17.67
CA THR A 155 -3.93 9.07 18.20
C THR A 155 -3.70 9.75 19.54
N CYS A 156 -3.05 9.06 20.47
CA CYS A 156 -2.65 9.64 21.75
C CYS A 156 -1.70 10.83 21.52
N PRO A 157 -1.88 11.98 22.21
CA PRO A 157 -1.01 13.14 22.03
C PRO A 157 0.48 12.86 22.25
N ALA A 158 0.82 11.91 23.12
CA ALA A 158 2.21 11.48 23.33
C ALA A 158 2.78 10.77 22.09
N ILE A 159 1.99 9.92 21.46
CA ILE A 159 2.35 9.19 20.22
C ILE A 159 2.48 10.18 19.07
N LYS A 160 1.54 11.12 18.94
CA LYS A 160 1.62 12.19 17.93
C LYS A 160 2.91 13.01 18.08
N LYS A 161 3.25 13.44 19.30
CA LYS A 161 4.51 14.18 19.57
C LYS A 161 5.76 13.34 19.28
N ALA A 162 5.74 12.05 19.64
CA ALA A 162 6.85 11.15 19.34
C ALA A 162 7.03 10.97 17.83
N PHE A 163 5.93 10.79 17.10
CA PHE A 163 5.96 10.69 15.64
C PHE A 163 6.44 11.97 14.98
N GLU A 164 5.95 13.16 15.38
CA GLU A 164 6.44 14.44 14.86
C GLU A 164 7.95 14.61 15.05
N LYS A 165 8.50 14.13 16.18
CA LYS A 165 9.95 14.13 16.45
C LYS A 165 10.69 13.17 15.50
N ILE A 166 10.18 11.95 15.32
CA ILE A 166 10.75 10.94 14.41
C ILE A 166 10.69 11.42 12.95
N HIS A 167 9.56 11.99 12.54
CA HIS A 167 9.32 12.52 11.19
C HIS A 167 10.27 13.66 10.80
N ARG A 168 10.69 14.49 11.76
CA ARG A 168 11.65 15.58 11.52
C ARG A 168 13.10 15.10 11.45
N ASN A 169 13.37 13.83 11.74
CA ASN A 169 14.72 13.30 11.74
C ASN A 169 15.08 12.76 10.35
N ASP A 170 16.08 13.38 9.72
CA ASP A 170 16.58 13.02 8.39
C ASP A 170 17.01 11.55 8.25
N ALA A 171 17.46 10.91 9.34
CA ALA A 171 17.88 9.51 9.30
C ALA A 171 16.67 8.60 9.04
N TYR A 172 15.58 8.79 9.78
CA TYR A 172 14.35 8.02 9.59
C TYR A 172 13.65 8.38 8.28
N PHE A 173 13.66 9.66 7.91
CA PHE A 173 13.16 10.12 6.62
C PHE A 173 13.77 9.34 5.44
N ARG A 174 15.10 9.14 5.44
CA ARG A 174 15.78 8.35 4.40
C ARG A 174 15.35 6.88 4.39
N VAL A 175 15.21 6.26 5.56
CA VAL A 175 14.75 4.87 5.66
C VAL A 175 13.34 4.72 5.09
N ILE A 176 12.44 5.66 5.38
CA ILE A 176 11.07 5.65 4.84
C ILE A 176 11.06 5.83 3.32
N LEU A 177 11.91 6.71 2.77
CA LEU A 177 12.05 6.83 1.30
C LEU A 177 12.57 5.54 0.66
N ASP A 178 13.53 4.88 1.29
CA ASP A 178 14.05 3.59 0.81
C ASP A 178 12.95 2.52 0.85
N LEU A 179 12.10 2.52 1.89
CA LEU A 179 10.93 1.64 2.00
C LEU A 179 9.88 1.90 0.91
N ASP A 180 9.60 3.17 0.60
CA ASP A 180 8.65 3.55 -0.45
C ASP A 180 9.18 3.17 -1.85
N ARG A 181 10.47 3.42 -2.12
CA ARG A 181 11.11 2.94 -3.36
C ARG A 181 11.06 1.42 -3.45
N PHE A 182 11.33 0.73 -2.35
CA PHE A 182 11.26 -0.73 -2.29
C PHE A 182 9.83 -1.24 -2.59
N ALA A 183 8.82 -0.65 -1.96
CA ALA A 183 7.41 -0.96 -2.18
C ALA A 183 7.02 -0.79 -3.66
N ALA A 184 7.37 0.35 -4.26
CA ALA A 184 7.11 0.63 -5.67
C ALA A 184 7.80 -0.38 -6.62
N ASN A 185 9.04 -0.78 -6.30
CA ASN A 185 9.75 -1.79 -7.09
C ASN A 185 9.09 -3.17 -7.02
N VAL A 186 8.59 -3.58 -5.85
CA VAL A 186 7.87 -4.85 -5.69
C VAL A 186 6.55 -4.84 -6.47
N GLU A 187 5.79 -3.75 -6.39
CA GLU A 187 4.54 -3.59 -7.13
C GLU A 187 4.77 -3.61 -8.64
N MET A 188 5.78 -2.88 -9.13
CA MET A 188 6.14 -2.87 -10.55
C MET A 188 6.58 -4.25 -11.06
N ARG A 189 7.28 -5.05 -10.25
CA ARG A 189 7.65 -6.43 -10.61
C ARG A 189 6.41 -7.33 -10.73
N LYS A 190 5.48 -7.22 -9.80
CA LYS A 190 4.21 -7.94 -9.86
C LYS A 190 3.41 -7.57 -11.11
N GLU A 191 3.40 -6.29 -11.46
CA GLU A 191 2.78 -5.82 -12.69
C GLU A 191 3.46 -6.42 -13.93
N ILE A 192 4.80 -6.44 -13.99
CA ILE A 192 5.56 -7.10 -15.06
C ILE A 192 5.19 -8.57 -15.20
N GLU A 193 5.18 -9.33 -14.10
CA GLU A 193 4.83 -10.76 -14.12
C GLU A 193 3.41 -10.98 -14.66
N GLN A 194 2.47 -10.14 -14.26
CA GLN A 194 1.09 -10.18 -14.74
C GLN A 194 0.99 -9.91 -16.24
N TYR A 195 1.69 -8.88 -16.74
CA TYR A 195 1.71 -8.58 -18.18
C TYR A 195 2.43 -9.66 -18.99
N GLU A 196 3.50 -10.27 -18.47
CA GLU A 196 4.18 -11.39 -19.10
C GLU A 196 3.24 -12.58 -19.30
N GLN A 197 2.49 -12.94 -18.25
CA GLN A 197 1.50 -14.00 -18.32
C GLN A 197 0.39 -13.66 -19.33
N GLU A 198 -0.17 -12.46 -19.26
CA GLU A 198 -1.25 -12.04 -20.14
C GLU A 198 -0.81 -12.04 -21.62
N ILE A 199 0.40 -11.56 -21.90
CA ILE A 199 1.00 -11.59 -23.23
C ILE A 199 1.19 -13.04 -23.71
N ALA A 200 1.67 -13.94 -22.85
CA ALA A 200 1.87 -15.35 -23.20
C ALA A 200 0.54 -16.04 -23.55
N GLU A 201 -0.48 -15.86 -22.73
CA GLU A 201 -1.84 -16.37 -22.95
C GLU A 201 -2.42 -15.82 -24.26
N ARG A 202 -2.37 -14.49 -24.44
CA ARG A 202 -2.93 -13.83 -25.62
C ARG A 202 -2.20 -14.22 -26.91
N ARG A 203 -0.89 -14.45 -26.83
CA ARG A 203 -0.08 -14.96 -27.95
C ARG A 203 -0.47 -16.39 -28.31
N GLN A 204 -0.73 -17.24 -27.32
CA GLN A 204 -1.22 -18.59 -27.57
C GLN A 204 -2.58 -18.56 -28.29
N THR A 205 -3.53 -17.77 -27.77
CA THR A 205 -4.85 -17.59 -28.41
C THR A 205 -4.72 -17.11 -29.85
N LEU A 206 -3.82 -16.16 -30.12
CA LEU A 206 -3.58 -15.67 -31.47
C LEU A 206 -3.06 -16.76 -32.41
N VAL A 207 -2.14 -17.61 -31.94
CA VAL A 207 -1.61 -18.74 -32.73
C VAL A 207 -2.73 -19.74 -33.05
N GLU A 208 -3.59 -20.04 -32.08
CA GLU A 208 -4.77 -20.89 -32.27
C GLU A 208 -5.74 -20.28 -33.29
N MET A 209 -6.09 -19.00 -33.14
CA MET A 209 -6.97 -18.30 -34.09
C MET A 209 -6.38 -18.23 -35.51
N LYS A 210 -5.06 -18.06 -35.65
CA LYS A 210 -4.36 -18.10 -36.95
C LYS A 210 -4.42 -19.49 -37.57
N ARG A 211 -4.26 -20.55 -36.76
CA ARG A 211 -4.42 -21.94 -37.21
C ARG A 211 -5.85 -22.22 -37.68
N ASP A 212 -6.85 -21.83 -36.90
CA ASP A 212 -8.27 -22.02 -37.24
C ASP A 212 -8.63 -21.28 -38.53
N PHE A 213 -8.17 -20.04 -38.67
CA PHE A 213 -8.35 -19.28 -39.89
C PHE A 213 -7.71 -19.96 -41.11
N ALA A 214 -6.50 -20.51 -40.97
CA ALA A 214 -5.82 -21.21 -42.05
C ALA A 214 -6.60 -22.45 -42.55
N ILE A 215 -7.32 -23.13 -41.65
CA ILE A 215 -8.17 -24.29 -41.96
C ILE A 215 -9.50 -23.85 -42.59
N LEU A 216 -10.18 -22.88 -41.96
CA LEU A 216 -11.55 -22.50 -42.32
C LEU A 216 -11.64 -21.49 -43.47
N GLN A 217 -10.54 -20.82 -43.84
CA GLN A 217 -10.56 -19.80 -44.89
C GLN A 217 -11.11 -20.34 -46.22
N PHE A 218 -10.99 -21.63 -46.53
CA PHE A 218 -11.48 -22.13 -47.83
C PHE A 218 -13.01 -22.26 -47.90
N SER A 219 -13.70 -22.33 -46.76
CA SER A 219 -15.17 -22.36 -46.69
C SER A 219 -15.82 -21.00 -46.40
N MET A 220 -15.03 -19.99 -46.04
CA MET A 220 -15.53 -18.64 -45.71
C MET A 220 -15.81 -17.77 -46.94
N THR A 221 -16.80 -16.88 -46.80
CA THR A 221 -17.08 -15.81 -47.76
C THR A 221 -15.95 -14.75 -47.77
N PRO A 222 -15.83 -13.94 -48.84
CA PRO A 222 -14.84 -12.85 -48.87
C PRO A 222 -14.98 -11.83 -47.73
N ALA A 223 -16.21 -11.54 -47.30
CA ALA A 223 -16.48 -10.60 -46.20
C ALA A 223 -16.00 -11.17 -44.85
N GLU A 224 -16.34 -12.43 -44.54
CA GLU A 224 -15.88 -13.10 -43.32
C GLU A 224 -14.35 -13.21 -43.27
N LYS A 225 -13.70 -13.46 -44.40
CA LYS A 225 -12.23 -13.47 -44.51
C LYS A 225 -11.63 -12.11 -44.16
N ALA A 226 -12.21 -11.03 -44.69
CA ALA A 226 -11.71 -9.69 -44.44
C ALA A 226 -11.88 -9.32 -42.96
N GLN A 227 -13.05 -9.61 -42.38
CA GLN A 227 -13.31 -9.41 -40.96
C GLN A 227 -12.33 -10.20 -40.09
N ARG A 228 -12.16 -11.50 -40.35
CA ARG A 228 -11.29 -12.35 -39.54
C ARG A 228 -9.83 -11.94 -39.63
N LYS A 229 -9.37 -11.48 -40.79
CA LYS A 229 -8.03 -10.88 -40.95
C LYS A 229 -7.87 -9.59 -40.15
N ALA A 230 -8.89 -8.73 -40.13
CA ALA A 230 -8.86 -7.49 -39.35
C ALA A 230 -8.83 -7.78 -37.84
N GLU A 231 -9.62 -8.75 -37.36
CA GLU A 231 -9.58 -9.20 -35.96
C GLU A 231 -8.20 -9.73 -35.56
N LEU A 232 -7.59 -10.58 -36.39
CA LEU A 232 -6.23 -11.09 -36.14
C LEU A 232 -5.20 -9.96 -36.10
N ALA A 233 -5.29 -8.99 -37.03
CA ALA A 233 -4.39 -7.86 -37.08
C ALA A 233 -4.55 -6.93 -35.86
N LEU A 234 -5.79 -6.73 -35.38
CA LEU A 234 -6.05 -5.96 -34.16
C LEU A 234 -5.38 -6.62 -32.94
N ILE A 235 -5.51 -7.93 -32.79
CA ILE A 235 -4.88 -8.67 -31.69
C ILE A 235 -3.35 -8.60 -31.77
N ASP A 236 -2.77 -8.69 -32.98
CA ASP A 236 -1.33 -8.51 -33.20
C ASP A 236 -0.86 -7.10 -32.73
N VAL A 237 -1.61 -6.05 -33.04
CA VAL A 237 -1.31 -4.66 -32.62
C VAL A 237 -1.45 -4.48 -31.10
N GLU A 238 -2.51 -5.02 -30.50
CA GLU A 238 -2.70 -5.02 -29.04
C GLU A 238 -1.54 -5.68 -28.31
N LEU A 239 -1.08 -6.84 -28.82
CA LEU A 239 0.09 -7.54 -28.29
C LEU A 239 1.36 -6.68 -28.38
N GLN A 240 1.62 -6.04 -29.52
CA GLN A 240 2.77 -5.15 -29.69
C GLN A 240 2.74 -3.98 -28.69
N ALA A 241 1.57 -3.35 -28.48
CA ALA A 241 1.43 -2.28 -27.51
C ALA A 241 1.77 -2.76 -26.08
N LYS A 242 1.33 -3.97 -25.71
CA LYS A 242 1.65 -4.57 -24.41
C LYS A 242 3.14 -4.89 -24.26
N TYR A 243 3.80 -5.38 -25.32
CA TYR A 243 5.25 -5.59 -25.30
C TYR A 243 6.02 -4.28 -25.07
N VAL A 244 5.65 -3.19 -25.74
CA VAL A 244 6.28 -1.87 -25.55
C VAL A 244 6.09 -1.38 -24.12
N TYR A 245 4.89 -1.53 -23.55
CA TYR A 245 4.64 -1.17 -22.16
C TYR A 245 5.48 -2.01 -21.18
N LEU A 246 5.54 -3.32 -21.40
CA LEU A 246 6.35 -4.24 -20.58
C LEU A 246 7.85 -3.87 -20.62
N GLU A 247 8.39 -3.56 -21.80
CA GLU A 247 9.78 -3.09 -21.93
C GLU A 247 10.02 -1.78 -21.18
N LYS A 248 9.05 -0.86 -21.22
CA LYS A 248 9.12 0.38 -20.45
C LYS A 248 9.15 0.11 -18.95
N LEU A 249 8.27 -0.76 -18.43
CA LEU A 249 8.29 -1.15 -17.01
C LEU A 249 9.64 -1.77 -16.60
N ARG A 250 10.16 -2.70 -17.42
CA ARG A 250 11.47 -3.31 -17.17
C ARG A 250 12.59 -2.28 -17.14
N SER A 251 12.57 -1.29 -18.03
CA SER A 251 13.59 -0.24 -18.09
C SER A 251 13.59 0.66 -16.84
N LEU A 252 12.41 0.91 -16.26
CA LEU A 252 12.26 1.70 -15.04
C LEU A 252 12.79 0.96 -13.80
N LEU A 253 12.74 -0.38 -13.80
CA LEU A 253 13.26 -1.22 -12.71
C LEU A 253 14.78 -1.43 -12.75
N THR A 254 15.41 -1.26 -13.92
CA THR A 254 16.86 -1.38 -14.09
C THR A 254 17.65 -0.09 -13.84
N LEU A 255 16.98 0.98 -13.38
CA LEU A 255 17.53 2.28 -12.98
C LEU A 255 17.48 2.47 -11.44
#